data_AF-A0A951ZKD1-F1
#
_entry.id   AF-A0A951ZKD1-F1
#
_cell.length_a   1.000
_cell.length_b   1.000
_cell.length_c   1.000
_cell.angle_alpha   90.00
_cell.angle_beta   90.00
_cell.angle_gamma   90.00
#
_symmetry.space_group_name_H-M   'P 1'
#
loop_
_entity.id
_entity.type
_entity.pdbx_description
1 polymer ?
#
loop_
_entity_poly.entity_id
_entity_poly.type
_entity_poly.pdbx_seq_one_letter_code
_entity_poly.pdbx_strand_id
1 'polypeptide(L)'
;SGLLVWNLFSFIVVNGSLGIQDSAMMIRHIAFPRILIPVSKILTGLVDFGIGLAFYIVLMLIYASVPGWKIIFLPFICLGVCLTALGFVFWISSFAFKYRDILHALPFFLFAGIWVTPVFITPDILPRSVSLIFYLNPVSGWIEVCRFCLFNTWHFDLLYLPSMLIALLFMFLGLIIFIRRESFFSDYV
;
A
#
# COMPACT_ATOMS: atom_id res chain seq x y z
N SER A 1 -12.73 8.39 -1.11
CA SER A 1 -12.19 7.11 -1.63
C SER A 1 -10.67 7.02 -1.49
N GLY A 2 -9.87 7.93 -2.08
CA GLY A 2 -8.40 7.80 -2.11
C GLY A 2 -7.71 7.69 -0.74
N LEU A 3 -8.24 8.36 0.28
CA LEU A 3 -7.72 8.27 1.65
C LEU A 3 -7.86 6.86 2.25
N LEU A 4 -8.93 6.11 1.92
CA LEU A 4 -9.10 4.74 2.41
C LEU A 4 -8.00 3.82 1.88
N VAL A 5 -7.71 3.94 0.58
CA VAL A 5 -6.63 3.18 -0.09
C VAL A 5 -5.28 3.53 0.51
N TRP A 6 -5.01 4.83 0.70
CA TRP A 6 -3.76 5.30 1.30
C TRP A 6 -3.58 4.82 2.74
N ASN A 7 -4.65 4.83 3.53
CA ASN A 7 -4.61 4.36 4.92
C ASN A 7 -4.34 2.85 5.00
N LEU A 8 -4.98 2.05 4.14
CA LEU A 8 -4.68 0.61 4.04
C LEU A 8 -3.20 0.37 3.70
N PHE A 9 -2.69 1.06 2.68
CA PHE A 9 -1.29 0.99 2.28
C PHE A 9 -0.35 1.36 3.44
N SER A 10 -0.55 2.53 4.03
CA SER A 10 0.31 3.06 5.10
C SER A 10 0.27 2.17 6.34
N PHE A 11 -0.91 1.68 6.71
CA PHE A 11 -1.07 0.76 7.83
C PHE A 11 -0.24 -0.52 7.63
N ILE A 12 -0.35 -1.16 6.46
CA ILE A 12 0.40 -2.39 6.16
C ILE A 12 1.90 -2.10 6.14
N VAL A 13 2.34 -0.98 5.55
CA VAL A 13 3.75 -0.63 5.45
C VAL A 13 4.38 -0.41 6.83
N VAL A 14 3.72 0.34 7.72
CA VAL A 14 4.23 0.62 9.07
C VAL A 14 4.21 -0.65 9.92
N ASN A 15 3.04 -1.28 10.06
CA ASN A 15 2.87 -2.41 10.98
C ASN A 15 3.53 -3.69 10.46
N GLY A 16 3.64 -3.86 9.15
CA GLY A 16 4.37 -4.97 8.54
C GLY A 16 5.87 -4.86 8.78
N SER A 17 6.44 -3.64 8.63
CA SER A 17 7.88 -3.42 8.82
C SER A 17 8.28 -3.49 10.29
N LEU A 18 7.49 -2.91 11.20
CA LEU A 18 7.71 -3.01 12.65
C LEU A 18 7.53 -4.45 13.15
N GLY A 19 6.47 -5.13 12.70
CA GLY A 19 6.15 -6.49 13.14
C GLY A 19 7.27 -7.49 12.89
N ILE A 20 8.03 -7.35 11.79
CA ILE A 20 9.21 -8.20 11.52
C ILE A 20 10.30 -7.99 12.59
N GLN A 21 10.53 -6.75 13.03
CA GLN A 21 11.53 -6.47 14.06
C GLN A 21 11.06 -6.89 15.46
N ASP A 22 9.80 -6.64 15.80
CA ASP A 22 9.24 -7.00 17.10
C ASP A 22 9.22 -8.53 17.30
N SER A 23 8.99 -9.28 16.21
CA SER A 23 8.98 -10.74 16.24
C SER A 23 10.38 -11.37 16.20
N ALA A 24 11.45 -10.58 16.24
CA ALA A 24 12.83 -11.06 16.17
C ALA A 24 13.15 -12.13 17.22
N MET A 25 12.64 -11.98 18.45
CA MET A 25 12.83 -12.95 19.53
C MET A 25 12.15 -14.29 19.24
N MET A 26 10.94 -14.28 18.65
CA MET A 26 10.21 -15.50 18.28
C MET A 26 10.90 -16.23 17.12
N ILE A 27 11.41 -15.47 16.15
CA ILE A 27 12.12 -15.98 14.97
C ILE A 27 13.42 -16.73 15.37
N ARG A 28 14.05 -16.37 16.50
CA ARG A 28 15.24 -17.08 17.00
C ARG A 28 14.96 -18.47 17.54
N HIS A 29 13.77 -18.69 18.11
CA HIS A 29 13.47 -19.92 18.85
C HIS A 29 12.65 -20.94 18.07
N ILE A 30 12.00 -20.53 16.98
CA ILE A 30 11.17 -21.37 16.14
C ILE A 30 11.48 -21.04 14.69
N ALA A 31 11.65 -22.07 13.84
CA ALA A 31 11.79 -21.89 12.39
C ALA A 31 10.46 -21.39 11.79
N PHE A 32 10.22 -20.08 11.92
CA PHE A 32 9.00 -19.43 11.49
C PHE A 32 9.24 -18.61 10.21
N PRO A 33 8.46 -18.82 9.13
CA PRO A 33 8.64 -18.09 7.89
C PRO A 33 8.24 -16.62 8.10
N ARG A 34 9.21 -15.72 7.98
CA ARG A 34 9.09 -14.31 8.36
C ARG A 34 8.07 -13.55 7.51
N ILE A 35 7.82 -14.03 6.30
CA ILE A 35 6.84 -13.47 5.37
C ILE A 35 5.41 -13.52 5.91
N LEU A 36 5.09 -14.47 6.81
CA LEU A 36 3.77 -14.55 7.42
C LEU A 36 3.46 -13.36 8.31
N ILE A 37 4.47 -12.66 8.85
CA ILE A 37 4.26 -11.51 9.73
C ILE A 37 3.63 -10.35 8.95
N PRO A 38 4.22 -9.82 7.85
CA PRO A 38 3.55 -8.80 7.03
C PRO A 38 2.21 -9.27 6.46
N VAL A 39 2.09 -10.53 6.07
CA VAL A 39 0.85 -11.09 5.52
C VAL A 39 -0.26 -11.08 6.56
N SER A 40 0.03 -11.34 7.84
CA SER A 40 -0.96 -11.23 8.92
C SER A 40 -1.50 -9.80 9.07
N LYS A 41 -0.67 -8.78 8.83
CA LYS A 41 -1.06 -7.36 8.92
C LYS A 41 -1.96 -6.93 7.76
N ILE A 42 -1.96 -7.67 6.65
CA ILE A 42 -2.93 -7.44 5.57
C ILE A 42 -4.34 -7.71 6.08
N LEU A 43 -4.55 -8.81 6.81
CA LEU A 43 -5.88 -9.17 7.31
C LEU A 43 -6.42 -8.10 8.26
N THR A 44 -5.61 -7.63 9.20
CA THR A 44 -6.01 -6.56 10.11
C THR A 44 -6.30 -5.25 9.36
N GLY A 45 -5.45 -4.89 8.39
CA GLY A 45 -5.66 -3.69 7.58
C GLY A 45 -6.92 -3.77 6.71
N LEU A 46 -7.24 -4.95 6.16
CA LEU A 46 -8.43 -5.17 5.37
C LEU A 46 -9.72 -5.06 6.20
N VAL A 47 -9.68 -5.46 7.48
CA VAL A 47 -10.81 -5.25 8.40
C VAL A 47 -11.06 -3.76 8.61
N ASP A 48 -10.01 -2.99 8.93
CA ASP A 48 -10.12 -1.54 9.12
C ASP A 48 -10.59 -0.83 7.84
N PHE A 49 -10.04 -1.24 6.69
CA PHE A 49 -10.47 -0.74 5.39
C PHE A 49 -11.94 -1.09 5.11
N GLY A 50 -12.38 -2.31 5.43
CA GLY A 50 -13.76 -2.76 5.27
C GLY A 50 -14.73 -1.94 6.11
N ILE A 51 -14.38 -1.63 7.36
CA ILE A 51 -15.17 -0.76 8.24
C ILE A 51 -15.25 0.66 7.64
N GLY A 52 -14.11 1.22 7.22
CA GLY A 52 -14.05 2.54 6.60
C GLY A 52 -14.83 2.61 5.29
N LEU A 53 -14.78 1.55 4.48
CA LEU A 53 -15.53 1.44 3.24
C LEU A 53 -17.03 1.31 3.49
N ALA A 54 -17.46 0.52 4.48
CA ALA A 54 -18.87 0.40 4.86
C ALA A 54 -19.43 1.77 5.28
N PHE A 55 -18.70 2.50 6.12
CA PHE A 55 -19.07 3.86 6.51
C PHE A 55 -19.15 4.79 5.29
N TYR A 56 -18.17 4.69 4.38
CA TYR A 56 -18.16 5.48 3.15
C TYR A 56 -19.37 5.18 2.24
N ILE A 57 -19.76 3.92 2.09
CA ILE A 57 -20.93 3.51 1.32
C ILE A 57 -22.22 4.07 1.95
N VAL A 58 -22.35 4.03 3.28
CA VAL A 58 -23.49 4.62 3.99
C VAL A 58 -23.60 6.12 3.67
N LEU A 59 -22.49 6.85 3.73
CA LEU A 59 -22.48 8.28 3.35
C LEU A 59 -22.88 8.47 1.89
N MET A 60 -22.37 7.66 0.96
CA MET A 60 -22.72 7.74 -0.46
C MET A 60 -24.23 7.55 -0.71
N LEU A 61 -24.88 6.65 0.04
CA LEU A 61 -26.34 6.47 -0.02
C LEU A 61 -27.09 7.70 0.50
N ILE A 62 -26.63 8.32 1.59
CA ILE A 62 -27.22 9.55 2.13
C ILE A 62 -27.12 10.71 1.13
N TYR A 63 -25.98 10.84 0.43
CA TYR A 63 -25.74 11.87 -0.59
C TYR A 63 -26.26 11.50 -1.99
N ALA A 64 -27.14 10.48 -2.10
CA ALA A 64 -27.72 10.02 -3.37
C ALA A 64 -26.70 9.70 -4.47
N SER A 65 -25.46 9.37 -4.10
CA SER A 65 -24.36 9.04 -5.01
C SER A 65 -24.12 7.53 -5.00
N VAL A 66 -25.04 6.78 -5.59
CA VAL A 66 -25.01 5.30 -5.51
C VAL A 66 -23.86 4.75 -6.38
N PRO A 67 -22.95 3.92 -5.82
CA PRO A 67 -21.91 3.27 -6.60
C PRO A 67 -22.54 2.34 -7.65
N GLY A 68 -21.99 2.35 -8.87
CA GLY A 68 -22.46 1.47 -9.94
C GLY A 68 -21.95 0.03 -9.81
N TRP A 69 -22.19 -0.75 -10.87
CA TRP A 69 -21.75 -2.15 -11.00
C TRP A 69 -20.22 -2.33 -10.87
N LYS A 70 -19.44 -1.27 -11.10
CA LYS A 70 -17.97 -1.26 -11.02
C LYS A 70 -17.44 -1.60 -9.61
N ILE A 71 -18.27 -1.56 -8.57
CA ILE A 71 -17.90 -1.98 -7.22
C ILE A 71 -17.40 -3.44 -7.16
N ILE A 72 -17.74 -4.27 -8.15
CA ILE A 72 -17.24 -5.65 -8.26
C ILE A 72 -15.71 -5.74 -8.39
N PHE A 73 -15.03 -4.67 -8.84
CA PHE A 73 -13.56 -4.62 -8.97
C PHE A 73 -12.85 -4.25 -7.65
N LEU A 74 -13.60 -4.00 -6.58
CA LEU A 74 -13.04 -3.59 -5.29
C LEU A 74 -12.08 -4.63 -4.67
N PRO A 75 -12.36 -5.96 -4.74
CA PRO A 75 -11.39 -6.97 -4.32
C PRO A 75 -10.07 -6.93 -5.09
N PHE A 76 -10.11 -6.62 -6.40
CA PHE A 76 -8.91 -6.48 -7.22
C PHE A 76 -8.06 -5.29 -6.78
N ILE A 77 -8.70 -4.17 -6.44
CA ILE A 77 -8.02 -2.99 -5.88
C ILE A 77 -7.37 -3.34 -4.54
N CYS A 78 -8.10 -3.98 -3.63
CA CYS A 78 -7.56 -4.39 -2.34
C CYS A 78 -6.32 -5.26 -2.50
N LEU A 79 -6.40 -6.28 -3.37
CA LEU A 79 -5.27 -7.16 -3.67
C LEU A 79 -4.06 -6.36 -4.20
N GLY A 80 -4.28 -5.47 -5.15
CA GLY A 80 -3.24 -4.62 -5.71
C GLY A 80 -2.55 -3.73 -4.68
N VAL A 81 -3.33 -3.07 -3.83
CA VAL A 81 -2.81 -2.22 -2.74
C VAL A 81 -2.02 -3.05 -1.73
N CYS A 82 -2.53 -4.22 -1.35
CA CYS A 82 -1.85 -5.14 -0.43
C CYS A 82 -0.52 -5.64 -1.00
N LEU A 83 -0.48 -6.06 -2.27
CA LEU A 83 0.77 -6.46 -2.94
C LEU A 83 1.77 -5.32 -3.00
N THR A 84 1.31 -4.11 -3.33
CA THR A 84 2.15 -2.91 -3.38
C THR A 84 2.73 -2.62 -2.00
N ALA A 85 1.89 -2.63 -0.96
CA ALA A 85 2.32 -2.41 0.43
C ALA A 85 3.33 -3.48 0.89
N LEU A 86 3.10 -4.76 0.58
CA LEU A 86 4.06 -5.83 0.86
C LEU A 86 5.41 -5.58 0.21
N GLY A 87 5.43 -5.12 -1.05
CA GLY A 87 6.67 -4.72 -1.73
C GLY A 87 7.47 -3.72 -0.89
N PHE A 88 6.82 -2.65 -0.44
CA PHE A 88 7.45 -1.65 0.43
C PHE A 88 7.92 -2.24 1.75
N VAL A 89 7.12 -3.09 2.41
CA VAL A 89 7.52 -3.77 3.65
C VAL A 89 8.80 -4.59 3.45
N PHE A 90 8.89 -5.34 2.34
CA PHE A 90 10.05 -6.17 2.04
C PHE A 90 11.31 -5.34 1.80
N TRP A 91 11.19 -4.24 1.06
CA TRP A 91 12.29 -3.29 0.85
C TRP A 91 12.75 -2.66 2.17
N ILE A 92 11.82 -2.11 2.95
CA ILE A 92 12.12 -1.44 4.22
C ILE A 92 12.75 -2.43 5.20
N SER A 93 12.18 -3.62 5.35
CA SER A 93 12.70 -4.65 6.26
C SER A 93 14.11 -5.11 5.88
N SER A 94 14.40 -5.18 4.58
CA SER A 94 15.73 -5.53 4.05
C SER A 94 16.80 -4.49 4.38
N PHE A 95 16.42 -3.21 4.49
CA PHE A 95 17.33 -2.13 4.90
C PHE A 95 17.38 -1.95 6.42
N ALA A 96 16.24 -2.08 7.08
CA ALA A 96 16.08 -1.87 8.52
C ALA A 96 16.88 -2.88 9.36
N PHE A 97 17.28 -4.00 8.75
CA PHE A 97 18.28 -4.92 9.31
C PHE A 97 19.59 -4.22 9.71
N LYS A 98 20.12 -3.35 8.83
CA LYS A 98 21.36 -2.59 9.08
C LYS A 98 21.09 -1.23 9.72
N TYR A 99 19.95 -0.61 9.40
CA TYR A 99 19.61 0.76 9.80
C TYR A 99 18.23 0.79 10.46
N ARG A 100 18.15 0.40 11.73
CA ARG A 100 16.87 0.30 12.48
C ARG A 100 16.10 1.62 12.52
N ASP A 101 16.80 2.75 12.54
CA ASP A 101 16.20 4.09 12.60
C ASP A 101 15.29 4.43 11.41
N ILE A 102 15.43 3.72 10.28
CA ILE A 102 14.54 3.87 9.11
C ILE A 102 13.07 3.61 9.53
N LEU A 103 12.83 2.72 10.49
CA LEU A 103 11.47 2.44 10.95
C LEU A 103 10.84 3.60 11.73
N HIS A 104 11.64 4.37 12.46
CA HIS A 104 11.16 5.57 13.16
C HIS A 104 10.88 6.72 12.18
N ALA A 105 11.62 6.80 11.08
CA ALA A 105 11.40 7.79 10.02
C ALA A 105 10.24 7.42 9.08
N LEU A 106 9.82 6.15 9.06
CA LEU A 106 8.81 5.65 8.12
C LEU A 106 7.47 6.39 8.16
N PRO A 107 6.87 6.71 9.33
CA PRO A 107 5.64 7.49 9.38
C PRO A 107 5.79 8.89 8.75
N PHE A 108 6.97 9.51 8.90
CA PHE A 108 7.26 10.81 8.29
C PHE A 108 7.32 10.71 6.75
N PHE A 109 7.98 9.68 6.22
CA PHE A 109 8.02 9.46 4.77
C PHE A 109 6.65 9.16 4.18
N LEU A 110 5.81 8.39 4.87
CA LEU A 110 4.43 8.16 4.45
C LEU A 110 3.60 9.44 4.53
N PHE A 111 3.77 10.23 5.61
CA PHE A 111 3.11 11.52 5.71
C PHE A 111 3.51 12.49 4.58
N ALA A 112 4.79 12.51 4.16
CA ALA A 112 5.20 13.26 2.98
C ALA A 112 4.65 12.62 1.68
N GLY A 113 4.65 11.28 1.60
CA GLY A 113 4.25 10.51 0.43
C GLY A 113 2.78 10.70 0.02
N ILE A 114 1.88 10.94 0.99
CA ILE A 114 0.46 11.19 0.68
C ILE A 114 0.27 12.44 -0.21
N TRP A 115 1.13 13.46 -0.06
CA TRP A 115 1.09 14.67 -0.87
C TRP A 115 1.60 14.47 -2.28
N VAL A 116 2.40 13.41 -2.49
CA VAL A 116 2.94 12.99 -3.80
C VAL A 116 2.06 11.90 -4.43
N THR A 117 0.86 11.70 -3.89
CA THR A 117 -0.17 10.83 -4.46
C THR A 117 -1.43 11.61 -4.78
N PRO A 118 -2.23 11.16 -5.76
CA PRO A 118 -3.50 11.78 -6.10
C PRO A 118 -4.59 11.44 -5.05
N VAL A 119 -4.32 11.62 -3.76
CA VAL A 119 -5.31 11.44 -2.68
C VAL A 119 -6.21 12.66 -2.60
N PHE A 120 -5.60 13.85 -2.47
CA PHE A 120 -6.29 15.13 -2.32
C PHE A 120 -6.36 15.93 -3.62
N ILE A 121 -5.38 15.76 -4.50
CA ILE A 121 -5.15 16.60 -5.69
C ILE A 121 -5.25 15.72 -6.94
N THR A 122 -5.96 16.20 -7.97
CA THR A 122 -6.06 15.53 -9.28
C THR A 122 -4.95 16.05 -10.21
N PRO A 123 -4.40 15.25 -11.13
CA PRO A 123 -3.29 15.71 -11.99
C PRO A 123 -3.65 16.90 -12.90
N ASP A 124 -4.92 17.08 -13.23
CA ASP A 124 -5.39 18.11 -14.18
C ASP A 124 -5.10 19.54 -13.73
N ILE A 125 -4.96 19.76 -12.42
CA ILE A 125 -4.67 21.08 -11.83
C ILE A 125 -3.16 21.33 -11.65
N LEU A 126 -2.30 20.37 -12.01
CA LEU A 126 -0.86 20.46 -11.82
C LEU A 126 -0.11 20.73 -13.13
N PRO A 127 1.05 21.41 -13.07
CA PRO A 127 1.97 21.49 -14.20
C PRO A 127 2.39 20.09 -14.67
N ARG A 128 2.59 19.94 -15.99
CA ARG A 128 2.88 18.65 -16.64
C ARG A 128 4.05 17.88 -16.01
N SER A 129 5.12 18.59 -15.61
CA SER A 129 6.29 18.00 -14.95
C SER A 129 5.98 17.35 -13.60
N VAL A 130 5.12 17.98 -12.80
CA VAL A 130 4.70 17.47 -11.47
C VAL A 130 3.68 16.35 -11.62
N SER A 131 2.78 16.46 -12.61
CA SER A 131 1.78 15.43 -12.90
C SER A 131 2.42 14.07 -13.23
N LEU A 132 3.61 14.06 -13.86
CA LEU A 132 4.32 12.83 -14.22
C LEU A 132 4.71 11.99 -12.99
N ILE A 133 5.05 12.65 -11.88
CA ILE A 133 5.37 11.97 -10.62
C ILE A 133 4.16 11.17 -10.12
N PHE A 134 2.95 11.67 -10.32
CA PHE A 134 1.73 10.99 -9.88
C PHE A 134 1.48 9.73 -10.69
N TYR A 135 1.74 9.75 -12.01
CA TYR A 135 1.59 8.59 -12.89
C TYR A 135 2.65 7.50 -12.68
N LEU A 136 3.81 7.85 -12.13
CA LEU A 136 4.88 6.88 -11.80
C LEU A 136 4.78 6.32 -10.38
N ASN A 137 4.05 6.99 -9.48
CA ASN A 137 3.95 6.56 -8.10
C ASN A 137 3.14 5.25 -8.00
N PRO A 138 3.68 4.19 -7.37
CA PRO A 138 3.10 2.84 -7.38
C PRO A 138 1.73 2.72 -6.68
N VAL A 139 1.35 3.69 -5.84
CA VAL A 139 0.04 3.68 -5.14
C VAL A 139 -1.03 4.40 -5.96
N SER A 140 -0.64 5.35 -6.81
CA SER A 140 -1.56 6.23 -7.53
C SER A 140 -2.54 5.50 -8.43
N GLY A 141 -2.09 4.49 -9.18
CA GLY A 141 -2.96 3.73 -10.08
C GLY A 141 -4.08 3.03 -9.32
N TRP A 142 -3.80 2.47 -8.14
CA TRP A 142 -4.81 1.83 -7.30
C TRP A 142 -5.82 2.82 -6.71
N ILE A 143 -5.36 4.03 -6.35
CA ILE A 143 -6.26 5.12 -5.92
C ILE A 143 -7.21 5.51 -7.06
N GLU A 144 -6.69 5.59 -8.29
CA GLU A 144 -7.49 5.99 -9.45
C GLU A 144 -8.52 4.91 -9.83
N VAL A 145 -8.13 3.63 -9.83
CA VAL A 145 -9.08 2.52 -10.03
C VAL A 145 -10.14 2.52 -8.92
N CYS A 146 -9.78 2.85 -7.67
CA CYS A 146 -10.74 2.97 -6.58
C CYS A 146 -11.77 4.09 -6.83
N ARG A 147 -11.33 5.25 -7.34
CA ARG A 147 -12.23 6.34 -7.75
C ARG A 147 -13.14 5.90 -8.89
N PHE A 148 -12.58 5.25 -9.91
CA PHE A 148 -13.35 4.70 -11.03
C PHE A 148 -14.43 3.70 -10.59
N CYS A 149 -14.16 2.88 -9.56
CA CYS A 149 -15.11 1.89 -9.06
C CYS A 149 -16.25 2.51 -8.24
N LEU A 150 -15.96 3.56 -7.48
CA LEU A 150 -16.93 4.17 -6.56
C LEU A 150 -17.75 5.27 -7.23
N PHE A 151 -17.18 6.00 -8.18
CA PHE A 151 -17.86 7.11 -8.87
C PHE A 151 -18.17 6.75 -10.33
N ASN A 152 -19.45 6.73 -10.69
CA ASN A 152 -19.88 6.40 -12.05
C ASN A 152 -19.41 7.41 -13.10
N THR A 153 -19.28 8.68 -12.72
CA THR A 153 -18.82 9.78 -13.59
C THR A 153 -17.32 9.79 -13.82
N TRP A 154 -16.56 9.01 -13.04
CA TRP A 154 -15.11 8.98 -13.11
C TRP A 154 -14.64 8.06 -14.23
N HIS A 155 -13.69 8.55 -15.01
CA HIS A 155 -13.06 7.80 -16.11
C HIS A 155 -11.64 7.42 -15.70
N PHE A 156 -11.26 6.17 -15.95
CA PHE A 156 -9.92 5.72 -15.67
C PHE A 156 -8.97 6.18 -16.78
N ASP A 157 -7.96 6.96 -16.41
CA ASP A 157 -6.90 7.37 -17.34
C ASP A 157 -5.85 6.25 -17.48
N LEU A 158 -5.62 5.82 -18.72
CA LEU A 158 -4.62 4.82 -19.07
C LEU A 158 -3.19 5.25 -18.72
N LEU A 159 -2.94 6.55 -18.50
CA LEU A 159 -1.66 7.05 -18.00
C LEU A 159 -1.29 6.52 -16.61
N TYR A 160 -2.22 5.93 -15.87
CA TYR A 160 -1.95 5.26 -14.59
C TYR A 160 -1.52 3.79 -14.72
N LEU A 161 -1.56 3.20 -15.92
CA LEU A 161 -1.12 1.81 -16.13
C LEU A 161 0.36 1.58 -15.76
N PRO A 162 1.31 2.49 -16.07
CA PRO A 162 2.70 2.39 -15.63
C PRO A 162 2.84 2.33 -14.11
N SER A 163 2.05 3.09 -13.34
CA SER A 163 2.05 3.05 -11.87
C SER A 163 1.77 1.64 -11.35
N MET A 164 0.78 0.95 -11.90
CA MET A 164 0.42 -0.41 -11.50
C MET A 164 1.51 -1.43 -11.87
N LEU A 165 2.16 -1.24 -13.03
CA LEU A 165 3.30 -2.06 -13.44
C LEU A 165 4.51 -1.85 -12.52
N ILE A 166 4.81 -0.60 -12.19
CA ILE A 166 5.87 -0.25 -11.23
C ILE A 166 5.56 -0.87 -9.86
N ALA A 167 4.31 -0.84 -9.41
CA ALA A 167 3.90 -1.45 -8.15
C ALA A 167 4.16 -2.96 -8.10
N LEU A 168 3.81 -3.67 -9.17
CA LEU A 168 4.09 -5.10 -9.31
C LEU A 168 5.61 -5.37 -9.35
N LEU A 169 6.35 -4.62 -10.17
CA LEU A 169 7.82 -4.73 -10.24
C LEU A 169 8.46 -4.49 -8.87
N PHE A 170 8.00 -3.48 -8.14
CA PHE A 170 8.49 -3.14 -6.81
C PHE A 170 8.23 -4.27 -5.80
N MET A 171 7.05 -4.90 -5.88
CA MET A 171 6.70 -6.07 -5.09
C MET A 171 7.60 -7.27 -5.39
N PHE A 172 7.79 -7.62 -6.66
CA PHE A 172 8.63 -8.75 -7.04
C PHE A 172 10.09 -8.53 -6.65
N LEU A 173 10.64 -7.34 -6.90
CA LEU A 173 12.01 -7.00 -6.51
C LEU A 173 12.19 -7.01 -4.99
N GLY A 174 11.24 -6.43 -4.25
CA GLY A 174 11.25 -6.43 -2.79
C GLY A 174 11.25 -7.85 -2.22
N LEU A 175 10.40 -8.73 -2.76
CA LEU A 175 10.33 -10.13 -2.37
C LEU A 175 11.64 -10.87 -2.61
N ILE A 176 12.25 -10.71 -3.79
CA ILE A 176 13.53 -11.35 -4.13
C ILE A 176 14.64 -10.90 -3.17
N ILE A 177 14.72 -9.59 -2.90
CA ILE A 177 15.73 -9.02 -1.99
C ILE A 177 15.52 -9.55 -0.56
N PHE A 178 14.27 -9.62 -0.11
CA PHE A 178 13.92 -10.11 1.21
C PHE A 178 14.31 -11.59 1.39
N ILE A 179 13.93 -12.46 0.45
CA ILE A 179 14.28 -13.89 0.50
C ILE A 179 15.80 -14.08 0.46
N ARG A 180 16.51 -13.33 -0.39
CA ARG A 180 17.98 -13.42 -0.46
C ARG A 180 18.67 -12.97 0.83
N ARG A 181 18.07 -12.04 1.57
CA ARG A 181 18.62 -11.55 2.84
C ARG A 181 18.15 -12.36 4.05
N GLU A 182 17.10 -13.18 3.91
CA GLU A 182 16.54 -14.01 4.98
C GLU A 182 17.58 -14.88 5.68
N SER A 183 18.54 -15.44 4.93
CA SER A 183 19.62 -16.27 5.47
C SER A 183 20.62 -15.51 6.35
N PHE A 184 20.77 -14.19 6.16
CA PHE A 184 21.68 -13.37 6.97
C PHE A 184 21.04 -12.89 8.28
N PHE A 185 19.72 -13.00 8.41
CA PHE A 185 19.07 -12.56 9.64
C PHE A 185 19.29 -13.51 10.82
N SER A 186 19.72 -14.77 10.61
CA SER A 186 20.05 -15.67 11.72
C SER A 186 21.34 -15.29 12.44
N ASP A 187 22.26 -14.62 11.75
CA ASP A 187 23.65 -14.46 12.23
C ASP A 187 23.88 -13.17 13.03
N TYR A 188 22.97 -12.20 12.92
CA TYR A 188 23.12 -10.87 13.54
C TYR A 188 21.97 -10.48 14.48
N VAL A 189 20.96 -11.33 14.57
CA VAL A 189 19.88 -11.20 15.54
C VAL A 189 20.25 -12.17 16.64
#